data_AF-A0AAE8ZWA4-F1
#
_entry.id   AF-A0AAE8ZWA4-F1
#
_cell.length_a   1.000
_cell.length_b   1.000
_cell.length_c   1.000
_cell.angle_alpha   90.00
_cell.angle_beta   90.00
_cell.angle_gamma   90.00
#
_symmetry.space_group_name_H-M   'P 1'
#
loop_
_entity.id
_entity.type
_entity.pdbx_description
1 polymer ?
#
loop_
_entity_poly.entity_id
_entity_poly.type
_entity_poly.pdbx_seq_one_letter_code
_entity_poly.pdbx_strand_id
1 'polypeptide(L)'
;MCSWGNCLCVDFNDATTEDILLVKIEEVAQLTCSELGKQTLTYRQKQHQKIIKVFLRDYKRVFVEQKKEKKEASRVGQDQQRT
;
A
#
# COMPACT_ATOMS: atom_id res chain seq x y z
N MET A 1 -20.31 2.89 -26.67
CA MET A 1 -20.74 3.11 -25.27
C MET A 1 -19.50 3.11 -24.39
N CYS A 2 -19.02 4.29 -23.99
CA CYS A 2 -17.91 4.40 -23.04
C CYS A 2 -18.49 4.33 -21.63
N SER A 3 -18.48 3.14 -21.02
CA SER A 3 -18.88 2.93 -19.63
C SER A 3 -17.85 3.53 -18.68
N TRP A 4 -18.27 4.53 -17.89
CA TRP A 4 -17.68 4.98 -16.62
C TRP A 4 -16.14 5.07 -16.58
N GLY A 5 -15.64 6.19 -17.11
CA GLY A 5 -14.24 6.58 -17.07
C GLY A 5 -13.76 6.90 -15.65
N ASN A 6 -12.81 6.10 -15.17
CA ASN A 6 -11.61 6.54 -14.42
C ASN A 6 -10.54 5.44 -14.33
N CYS A 7 -10.60 4.41 -15.18
CA CYS A 7 -9.74 3.21 -15.12
C CYS A 7 -8.44 3.33 -15.95
N LEU A 8 -8.16 4.51 -16.52
CA LEU A 8 -7.03 4.65 -17.46
C LEU A 8 -5.68 4.77 -16.76
N CYS A 9 -5.63 5.31 -15.53
CA CYS A 9 -4.36 5.61 -14.85
C CYS A 9 -4.19 4.89 -13.51
N VAL A 10 -5.18 4.12 -13.06
CA VAL A 10 -5.16 3.45 -11.76
C VAL A 10 -5.35 1.95 -11.90
N ASP A 11 -4.66 1.21 -11.04
CA ASP A 11 -4.84 -0.22 -10.80
C ASP A 11 -5.53 -0.40 -9.44
N PHE A 12 -6.51 -1.30 -9.42
CA PHE A 12 -7.20 -1.73 -8.20
C PHE A 12 -6.67 -3.10 -7.79
N ASN A 13 -6.12 -3.18 -6.58
CA ASN A 13 -5.52 -4.40 -6.03
C ASN A 13 -6.10 -4.67 -4.64
N ASP A 14 -6.14 -5.94 -4.25
CA ASP A 14 -6.47 -6.29 -2.87
C ASP A 14 -5.38 -5.81 -1.91
N ALA A 15 -5.77 -5.27 -0.76
CA ALA A 15 -4.83 -4.84 0.25
C ALA A 15 -4.18 -6.04 0.95
N THR A 16 -2.85 -6.08 0.95
CA THR A 16 -2.09 -7.09 1.71
C THR A 16 -1.97 -6.70 3.18
N THR A 17 -1.61 -7.65 4.04
CA THR A 17 -1.45 -7.40 5.49
C THR A 17 -0.44 -6.28 5.79
N GLU A 18 0.61 -6.17 4.98
CA GLU A 18 1.64 -5.13 5.10
C GLU A 18 1.07 -3.76 4.73
N ASP A 19 0.20 -3.69 3.72
CA ASP A 19 -0.42 -2.45 3.28
C ASP A 19 -1.41 -1.89 4.31
N ILE A 20 -2.04 -2.78 5.07
CA ILE A 20 -2.95 -2.40 6.15
C ILE A 20 -2.21 -1.56 7.20
N LEU A 21 -0.96 -1.90 7.53
CA LEU A 21 -0.16 -1.18 8.53
C LEU A 21 0.15 0.26 8.08
N LEU A 22 0.23 0.50 6.77
CA LEU A 22 0.48 1.82 6.18
C LEU A 22 -0.74 2.75 6.24
N VAL A 23 -1.96 2.23 6.41
CA VAL A 23 -3.16 3.06 6.44
C VAL A 23 -3.26 3.78 7.79
N LYS A 24 -3.19 5.11 7.77
CA LYS A 24 -3.27 6.02 8.93
C LYS A 24 -4.70 6.19 9.50
N ILE A 25 -5.41 5.08 9.69
CA ILE A 25 -6.78 5.09 10.26
C ILE A 25 -6.76 5.60 11.71
N GLU A 26 -5.68 5.34 12.44
CA GLU A 26 -5.49 5.77 13.84
C GLU A 26 -5.50 7.29 13.97
N GLU A 27 -4.76 8.00 13.10
CA GLU A 27 -4.72 9.47 13.08
C GLU A 27 -6.11 10.05 12.80
N VAL A 28 -6.81 9.50 11.80
CA VAL A 28 -8.17 9.96 11.45
C VAL A 28 -9.15 9.71 12.58
N ALA A 29 -9.12 8.53 13.21
CA ALA A 29 -10.01 8.19 14.31
C ALA A 29 -9.78 9.07 15.55
N GLN A 30 -8.52 9.45 15.83
CA GLN A 30 -8.18 10.38 16.91
C GLN A 30 -8.65 11.80 16.63
N LEU A 31 -8.48 12.29 15.40
CA LEU A 31 -8.86 13.66 15.01
C LEU A 31 -10.37 13.85 14.89
N THR A 32 -11.08 12.86 14.35
CA THR A 32 -12.52 12.96 14.06
C THR A 32 -13.40 12.38 15.15
N CYS A 33 -12.82 11.68 16.14
CA CYS A 33 -13.55 10.90 17.14
C CYS A 33 -14.57 9.90 16.53
N SER A 34 -14.38 9.51 15.27
CA SER A 34 -15.33 8.69 14.51
C SER A 34 -15.49 7.31 15.12
N GLU A 35 -16.74 6.93 15.44
CA GLU A 35 -17.10 5.60 15.93
C GLU A 35 -16.80 4.52 14.88
N LEU A 36 -17.05 4.81 13.61
CA LEU A 36 -16.69 3.92 12.50
C LEU A 36 -15.16 3.74 12.39
N GLY A 37 -14.39 4.81 12.61
CA GLY A 37 -12.94 4.75 12.66
C GLY A 37 -12.45 3.82 13.78
N LYS A 38 -13.01 3.95 14.98
CA LYS A 38 -12.71 3.08 16.13
C LYS A 38 -13.07 1.62 15.84
N GLN A 39 -14.26 1.34 15.28
CA GLN A 39 -14.67 -0.01 14.91
C GLN A 39 -13.76 -0.62 13.83
N THR A 40 -13.35 0.19 12.85
CA THR A 40 -12.44 -0.25 11.79
C THR A 40 -11.05 -0.62 12.34
N LEU A 41 -10.59 0.08 13.39
CA LEU A 41 -9.37 -0.28 14.11
C LEU A 41 -9.53 -1.57 14.92
N THR A 42 -10.65 -1.72 15.64
CA THR A 42 -10.93 -2.93 16.44
C THR A 42 -11.02 -4.18 15.58
N TYR A 43 -11.63 -4.08 14.38
CA TYR A 43 -11.84 -5.21 13.48
C TYR A 43 -10.92 -5.19 12.24
N ARG A 44 -9.73 -4.58 12.36
CA ARG A 44 -8.80 -4.37 11.25
C ARG A 44 -8.48 -5.68 10.50
N GLN A 45 -8.24 -6.76 11.23
CA GLN A 45 -7.98 -8.08 10.65
C GLN A 45 -9.19 -8.75 9.97
N LYS A 46 -10.43 -8.29 10.20
CA LYS A 46 -11.62 -8.86 9.54
C LYS A 46 -12.13 -7.99 8.40
N GLN A 47 -11.95 -6.67 8.52
CA GLN A 47 -12.40 -5.70 7.51
C GLN A 47 -11.38 -5.49 6.38
N HIS A 48 -10.14 -5.94 6.54
CA HIS A 48 -9.09 -5.75 5.53
C HIS A 48 -9.42 -6.30 4.14
N GLN A 49 -10.19 -7.39 4.07
CA GLN A 49 -10.63 -7.99 2.80
C GLN A 49 -11.54 -7.05 1.99
N LYS A 50 -12.09 -6.00 2.62
CA LYS A 50 -12.91 -4.99 1.96
C LYS A 50 -12.12 -3.75 1.53
N ILE A 51 -10.83 -3.69 1.87
CA ILE A 51 -9.97 -2.55 1.55
C ILE A 51 -9.36 -2.79 0.17
N ILE A 52 -9.70 -1.92 -0.77
CA ILE A 52 -9.10 -1.92 -2.10
C ILE A 52 -7.95 -0.93 -2.11
N LYS A 53 -6.77 -1.42 -2.44
CA LYS A 53 -5.58 -0.61 -2.66
C LYS A 53 -5.65 -0.03 -4.06
N VAL A 54 -5.61 1.30 -4.14
CA VAL A 54 -5.56 2.03 -5.41
C VAL A 54 -4.13 2.48 -5.66
N PHE A 55 -3.58 2.10 -6.82
CA PHE A 55 -2.27 2.54 -7.25
C PHE A 55 -2.34 3.28 -8.57
N LEU A 56 -1.62 4.40 -8.67
CA LEU A 56 -1.36 5.03 -9.95
C LEU A 56 -0.34 4.18 -10.74
N ARG A 57 -0.65 3.89 -12.01
CA ARG A 57 0.19 3.04 -12.87
C ARG A 57 1.61 3.58 -13.04
N ASP A 58 1.74 4.89 -13.19
CA ASP A 58 3.05 5.54 -13.33
C ASP A 58 3.90 5.38 -12.07
N TYR A 59 3.27 5.40 -10.90
CA TYR A 59 3.93 5.17 -9.61
C TYR A 59 4.41 3.72 -9.44
N LYS A 60 3.67 2.76 -9.99
CA LYS A 60 4.03 1.34 -9.92
C LYS A 60 5.37 1.07 -10.63
N ARG A 61 5.64 1.76 -11.75
CA ARG A 61 6.93 1.64 -12.46
C ARG A 61 8.09 2.11 -11.58
N VAL A 62 7.99 3.32 -11.03
CA VAL A 62 9.02 3.90 -10.14
C VAL A 62 9.25 3.03 -8.91
N PHE A 63 8.19 2.48 -8.32
CA PHE A 63 8.29 1.61 -7.15
C PHE A 63 9.02 0.30 -7.45
N VAL A 64 8.82 -0.27 -8.64
CA VAL A 64 9.53 -1.48 -9.09
C VAL A 64 11.00 -1.18 -9.35
N GLU A 65 11.31 -0.04 -9.95
CA GLU A 65 12.70 0.42 -10.17
C GLU A 65 13.44 0.58 -8.85
N GLN A 66 12.86 1.30 -7.88
CA GLN A 66 13.45 1.46 -6.55
C GLN A 66 13.62 0.13 -5.80
N LYS A 67 12.68 -0.82 -5.93
CA LYS A 67 12.83 -2.16 -5.34
C LYS A 67 13.98 -2.94 -5.96
N LYS A 68 14.20 -2.80 -7.27
CA LYS A 68 15.35 -3.43 -7.96
C LYS A 68 16.66 -2.80 -7.53
N GLU A 69 16.75 -1.47 -7.48
CA GLU A 69 17.93 -0.76 -7.01
C GLU A 69 18.28 -1.12 -5.57
N LYS A 70 17.29 -1.18 -4.66
CA LYS A 70 17.52 -1.63 -3.27
C LYS A 70 18.02 -3.06 -3.19
N LYS A 71 17.46 -3.99 -3.99
CA LYS A 71 17.93 -5.38 -4.03
C LYS A 71 19.37 -5.47 -4.55
N GLU A 72 19.73 -4.71 -5.56
CA GLU A 72 21.07 -4.74 -6.13
C GLU A 72 22.10 -4.11 -5.19
N ALA A 73 21.78 -2.99 -4.54
CA ALA A 73 22.61 -2.40 -3.50
C ALA A 73 22.85 -3.36 -2.32
N SER A 74 21.84 -4.15 -1.96
CA SER A 74 21.94 -5.17 -0.90
C SER A 74 22.86 -6.34 -1.29
N ARG A 75 22.90 -6.72 -2.57
CA ARG A 75 23.79 -7.79 -3.07
C ARG A 75 25.24 -7.32 -3.14
N VAL A 76 25.49 -6.13 -3.67
CA VAL A 76 26.84 -5.54 -3.76
C VAL A 76 27.46 -5.34 -2.36
N GLY A 77 26.65 -4.96 -1.36
CA GLY A 77 27.12 -4.85 0.03
C GLY A 77 27.50 -6.17 0.69
N GLN A 78 26.90 -7.30 0.28
CA GLN A 78 27.22 -8.63 0.81
C GLN A 78 28.51 -9.20 0.20
N ASP A 79 28.79 -8.88 -1.07
CA ASP A 79 30.03 -9.32 -1.73
C ASP A 79 31.27 -8.59 -1.19
N GLN A 80 31.13 -7.34 -0.71
CA GLN A 80 32.23 -6.60 -0.08
C GLN A 80 32.56 -7.06 1.34
N GLN A 81 31.62 -7.66 2.08
CA GLN A 81 31.87 -8.20 3.43
C GLN A 81 32.48 -9.61 3.43
N ARG A 82 32.65 -10.21 2.24
CA ARG A 82 33.19 -11.58 2.08
C ARG A 82 34.62 -11.62 1.51
N THR A 83 35.19 -10.46 1.20
CA THR A 83 36.62 -10.22 0.90
C THR A 83 37.33 -9.65 2.11
#